data_AF-A0A7C7V063-F1
#
_entry.id   AF-A0A7C7V063-F1
#
_cell.length_a   1.000
_cell.length_b   1.000
_cell.length_c   1.000
_cell.angle_alpha   90.00
_cell.angle_beta   90.00
_cell.angle_gamma   90.00
#
_symmetry.space_group_name_H-M   'P 1'
#
loop_
_entity.id
_entity.type
_entity.pdbx_description
1 polymer ?
#
loop_
_entity_poly.entity_id
_entity_poly.type
_entity_poly.pdbx_seq_one_letter_code
_entity_poly.pdbx_strand_id
1 'polypeptide(L)' 'MSRRPKIEEALKKAESRYELVHAAVRRTVQLLKDGDDLFIRKDDELYKKTFAAIEDVAEGKVKIVKREEIEEKKEE' A
#
# COMPACT_ATOMS: atom_id res chain seq x y z
N MET A 1 -22.26 2.88 -0.11
CA MET A 1 -21.97 1.83 -1.10
C MET A 1 -20.53 1.38 -0.91
N SER A 2 -20.24 0.07 -0.99
CA SER A 2 -18.87 -0.43 -0.85
C SER A 2 -18.05 0.02 -2.07
N ARG A 3 -17.24 1.07 -1.90
CA ARG A 3 -16.31 1.54 -2.94
C ARG A 3 -15.31 0.43 -3.23
N ARG A 4 -14.95 0.21 -4.49
CA ARG A 4 -13.83 -0.67 -4.88
C ARG A 4 -12.53 0.13 -4.89
N PRO A 5 -11.38 -0.46 -4.51
CA PRO A 5 -10.13 0.27 -4.55
C PRO A 5 -9.70 0.42 -6.01
N LYS A 6 -8.91 1.43 -6.32
CA LYS A 6 -8.35 1.68 -7.66
C LYS A 6 -7.28 0.65 -8.06
N ILE A 7 -7.66 -0.62 -8.19
CA ILE A 7 -6.76 -1.74 -8.48
C ILE A 7 -6.05 -1.53 -9.83
N GLU A 8 -6.76 -1.05 -10.85
CA GLU A 8 -6.17 -0.81 -12.17
C GLU A 8 -5.07 0.25 -12.13
N GLU A 9 -5.27 1.33 -11.36
CA GLU A 9 -4.24 2.34 -11.17
C GLU A 9 -3.08 1.83 -10.32
N ALA A 10 -3.35 1.01 -9.30
CA ALA A 10 -2.31 0.38 -8.49
C ALA A 10 -1.45 -0.60 -9.31
N LEU A 11 -2.05 -1.33 -10.26
CA LEU A 11 -1.31 -2.24 -11.16
C LEU A 11 -0.36 -1.49 -12.09
N LYS A 12 -0.65 -0.24 -12.47
CA LYS A 12 0.28 0.60 -13.24
C LYS A 12 1.53 1.01 -12.45
N LYS A 13 1.52 0.84 -11.12
CA LYS A 13 2.60 1.21 -10.20
C LYS A 13 3.46 0.01 -9.76
N ALA A 14 3.10 -1.20 -10.17
CA ALA A 14 3.80 -2.44 -9.86
C ALA A 14 4.17 -3.18 -11.15
N GLU A 15 5.28 -3.90 -11.13
CA GLU A 15 5.77 -4.73 -12.24
C GLU A 15 4.92 -6.00 -12.42
N SER A 16 4.24 -6.45 -11.36
CA SER A 16 3.35 -7.62 -11.42
C SER A 16 2.21 -7.58 -10.41
N ARG A 17 1.19 -8.41 -10.66
CA ARG A 17 0.09 -8.64 -9.70
C ARG A 17 0.60 -9.13 -8.35
N TYR A 18 1.61 -9.99 -8.34
CA TYR A 18 2.21 -10.50 -7.11
C TYR A 18 2.95 -9.40 -6.34
N GLU A 19 3.67 -8.54 -7.06
CA GLU A 19 4.35 -7.40 -6.45
C GLU A 19 3.36 -6.43 -5.81
N LEU A 20 2.25 -6.12 -6.49
CA LEU A 20 1.17 -5.30 -5.91
C LEU A 20 0.65 -5.89 -4.59
N VAL A 21 0.42 -7.21 -4.55
CA VAL A 21 -0.04 -7.89 -3.33
C VAL A 21 0.99 -7.73 -2.20
N HIS A 22 2.26 -7.98 -2.47
CA HIS A 22 3.31 -7.82 -1.45
C HIS A 22 3.47 -6.36 -0.99
N ALA A 23 3.40 -5.40 -1.91
CA ALA A 23 3.45 -3.97 -1.59
C ALA A 23 2.26 -3.55 -0.70
N ALA A 24 1.04 -3.95 -1.07
CA ALA A 24 -0.17 -3.66 -0.30
C ALA A 24 -0.13 -4.30 1.10
N VAL A 25 0.36 -5.55 1.23
CA VAL A 25 0.54 -6.22 2.53
C VAL A 25 1.52 -5.45 3.41
N ARG A 26 2.71 -5.11 2.87
CA ARG A 26 3.72 -4.34 3.64
C ARG A 26 3.18 -2.99 4.08
N ARG A 27 2.48 -2.28 3.20
CA ARG A 27 1.85 -1.00 3.53
C ARG A 27 0.75 -1.17 4.59
N THR A 28 -0.06 -2.22 4.51
CA THR A 28 -1.07 -2.53 5.54
C THR A 28 -0.42 -2.76 6.90
N VAL A 29 0.69 -3.49 6.97
CA VAL A 29 1.45 -3.69 8.22
C VAL A 29 1.98 -2.37 8.77
N GLN A 30 2.43 -1.44 7.91
CA GLN A 30 2.82 -0.09 8.36
C GLN A 30 1.63 0.66 8.97
N LEU A 31 0.47 0.64 8.32
CA LEU A 31 -0.75 1.28 8.83
C LEU A 31 -1.22 0.68 10.16
N LEU A 32 -0.95 -0.61 10.40
CA LEU A 32 -1.24 -1.27 11.67
C LEU A 32 -0.31 -0.82 12.82
N LYS A 33 0.86 -0.25 12.52
CA LYS A 33 1.74 0.30 13.57
C LYS A 33 1.15 1.54 14.24
N ASP A 34 0.31 2.28 13.54
CA ASP A 34 -0.38 3.47 14.06
C ASP A 34 -1.60 3.11 14.94
N GLY A 35 -1.82 1.81 15.20
CA GLY A 35 -2.85 1.28 16.10
C GLY A 35 -3.48 -0.02 15.58
N ASP A 36 -4.06 -0.81 16.49
CA ASP A 36 -4.62 -2.14 16.20
C ASP A 36 -5.96 -2.13 15.44
N ASP A 37 -6.51 -0.95 15.15
CA ASP A 37 -7.74 -0.84 14.36
C ASP A 37 -7.50 -1.35 12.93
N LEU A 38 -8.43 -2.16 12.41
CA LEU A 38 -8.41 -2.63 11.02
C LEU A 38 -8.94 -1.58 10.05
N PHE A 39 -9.50 -0.49 10.55
CA PHE A 39 -10.13 0.56 9.78
C PHE A 39 -9.36 1.89 9.85
N ILE A 40 -9.53 2.70 8.81
CA ILE A 40 -9.09 4.10 8.73
C ILE A 40 -10.32 4.92 8.37
N ARG A 41 -10.49 6.04 9.08
CA ARG A 41 -11.52 7.03 8.78
C ARG A 41 -10.91 8.11 7.88
N LYS A 42 -11.52 8.36 6.73
CA LYS A 42 -11.12 9.44 5.83
C LYS A 42 -12.38 10.01 5.17
N ASP A 43 -12.54 11.33 5.21
CA ASP A 43 -13.67 12.05 4.61
C ASP A 43 -15.04 11.49 5.02
N ASP A 44 -15.22 11.22 6.33
CA ASP A 44 -16.40 10.57 6.93
C ASP A 44 -16.71 9.13 6.51
N GLU A 45 -15.89 8.54 5.65
CA GLU A 45 -15.99 7.15 5.25
C GLU A 45 -15.00 6.27 6.05
N LEU A 46 -15.45 5.04 6.37
CA LEU A 46 -14.67 4.04 7.08
C LEU A 46 -14.20 2.97 6.10
N TYR A 47 -12.89 2.82 5.97
CA TYR A 47 -12.27 1.87 5.04
C TYR A 47 -11.36 0.90 5.77
N LYS A 48 -11.26 -0.34 5.29
CA LYS A 48 -10.24 -1.27 5.79
C LYS A 48 -8.84 -0.76 5.45
N LYS A 49 -7.86 -1.00 6.31
CA LYS A 49 -6.45 -0.66 6.05
C LYS A 49 -5.90 -1.30 4.77
N THR A 50 -6.36 -2.51 4.42
CA THR A 50 -6.02 -3.16 3.15
C THR A 50 -6.51 -2.36 1.94
N PHE A 51 -7.68 -1.72 2.06
CA PHE A 51 -8.24 -0.87 1.03
C PHE A 51 -7.43 0.41 0.87
N ALA A 52 -7.13 1.07 2.00
CA ALA A 52 -6.30 2.26 2.04
C ALA A 52 -4.89 1.99 1.49
N ALA A 53 -4.30 0.82 1.78
CA ALA A 53 -3.00 0.42 1.26
C ALA A 53 -2.98 0.33 -0.28
N ILE A 54 -4.04 -0.19 -0.90
CA ILE A 54 -4.13 -0.26 -2.37
C ILE A 54 -4.30 1.16 -2.96
N GLU A 55 -5.10 2.02 -2.35
CA GLU A 55 -5.22 3.42 -2.77
C GLU A 55 -3.90 4.18 -2.61
N ASP A 56 -3.15 3.96 -1.54
CA ASP A 56 -1.83 4.56 -1.33
C ASP A 56 -0.84 4.14 -2.43
N VAL A 57 -0.89 2.89 -2.88
CA VAL A 57 -0.10 2.43 -4.04
C VAL A 57 -0.56 3.13 -5.31
N ALA A 58 -1.87 3.16 -5.58
CA ALA A 58 -2.43 3.84 -6.77
C ALA A 58 -2.08 5.34 -6.83
N GLU A 59 -2.14 6.02 -5.69
CA GLU A 59 -1.81 7.45 -5.54
C GLU A 59 -0.30 7.72 -5.55
N GLY A 60 0.55 6.69 -5.59
CA GLY A 60 2.01 6.82 -5.61
C GLY A 60 2.62 7.24 -4.27
N LYS A 61 1.88 7.10 -3.16
CA LYS A 61 2.37 7.36 -1.80
C LYS A 61 3.30 6.25 -1.29
N VAL A 62 3.27 5.08 -1.94
CA VAL A 62 4.15 3.95 -1.65
C VAL A 62 5.19 3.83 -2.76
N LYS A 63 6.46 3.80 -2.38
CA LYS A 63 7.55 3.42 -3.29
C LYS A 63 7.88 1.94 -3.09
N ILE A 64 7.76 1.15 -4.15
CA ILE A 64 8.22 -0.23 -4.17
C ILE A 64 9.71 -0.20 -4.48
N VAL A 65 10.53 -0.77 -3.59
CA VAL A 65 11.99 -0.83 -3.71
C VAL A 65 12.41 -2.29 -3.66
N LYS A 66 13.25 -2.68 -4.62
CA LYS A 66 13.84 -4.02 -4.66
C LYS A 66 14.91 -4.13 -3.59
N ARG A 67 15.15 -5.36 -3.12
CA ARG A 67 16.07 -5.61 -2.01
C ARG A 67 17.50 -5.19 -2.34
N GLU A 68 17.91 -5.41 -3.59
CA GLU A 68 19.21 -5.02 -4.13
C GLU A 68 19.44 -3.50 -3.98
N GLU A 69 18.45 -2.67 -4.32
CA GLU A 69 18.51 -1.21 -4.17
C GLU A 69 18.56 -0.73 -2.70
N ILE A 70 18.12 -1.56 -1.75
CA ILE A 70 18.14 -1.22 -0.32
C ILE A 70 19.51 -1.51 0.29
N GLU A 71 20.18 -2.56 -0.20
CA GLU A 71 21.51 -2.95 0.27
C GLU A 71 22.57 -1.94 -0.18
N GLU A 72 22.50 -1.45 -1.42
CA GLU A 72 23.37 -0.37 -1.92
C GLU A 72 23.26 0.93 -1.09
N LYS A 73 22.05 1.28 -0.64
CA LYS A 73 21.82 2.49 0.17
C LYS A 73 22.27 2.40 1.63
N LYS A 74 22.66 1.23 2.11
CA LYS A 74 23.21 1.06 3.46
C LYS A 74 24.73 1.11 3.50
N GLU A 75 25.38 1.00 2.34
CA GLU A 75 26.83 1.00 2.20
C GLU A 75 27.40 2.38 1.84
N GLU A 76 26.56 3.36 1.47
CA GLU A 76 26.86 4.80 1.45
C GLU A 76 26.55 5.50 2.79
#